data_AF-A0A920M4B6-F1
#
_entry.id   AF-A0A920M4B6-F1
#
_cell.length_a   1.000
_cell.length_b   1.000
_cell.length_c   1.000
_cell.angle_alpha   90.00
_cell.angle_beta   90.00
_cell.angle_gamma   90.00
#
_symmetry.space_group_name_H-M   'P 1'
#
loop_
_entity.id
_entity.type
_entity.pdbx_description
1 polymer ?
#
loop_
_entity_poly.entity_id
_entity_poly.type
_entity_poly.pdbx_seq_one_letter_code
_entity_poly.pdbx_strand_id
1 'polypeptide(L)'
;MIDLAEYIANLDEDNKDISLLYDDQDSPINKVEKLAKEIYSAEKVSWGPKTRTTLRQFENQGWNFPICMAKTHLSVSANPKLRGAPKGHTIPIREARVLGGAKQIVTLAGDINYSSRSTK
;
A
#
# COMPACT_ATOMS: atom_id res chain seq x y z
N MET A 1 16.44 -28.83 9.59
CA MET A 1 15.07 -28.35 9.92
C MET A 1 14.94 -27.97 11.38
N ILE A 2 15.74 -28.56 12.29
CA ILE A 2 15.77 -28.19 13.71
C ILE A 2 16.37 -26.78 13.88
N ASP A 3 17.40 -26.44 13.10
CA ASP A 3 18.08 -25.13 13.17
C ASP A 3 17.14 -23.91 12.99
N LEU A 4 16.16 -23.99 12.10
CA LEU A 4 15.17 -22.92 11.91
C LEU A 4 14.21 -22.83 13.11
N ALA A 5 13.81 -23.98 13.65
CA ALA A 5 12.90 -24.04 14.78
C ALA A 5 13.57 -23.48 16.05
N GLU A 6 14.83 -23.83 16.31
CA GLU A 6 15.63 -23.26 17.40
C GLU A 6 15.83 -21.75 17.22
N TYR A 7 16.11 -21.28 16.00
CA TYR A 7 16.23 -19.85 15.73
C TYR A 7 14.93 -19.09 16.01
N ILE A 8 13.77 -19.58 15.57
CA ILE A 8 12.48 -18.94 15.81
C ILE A 8 12.13 -18.94 17.31
N ALA A 9 12.39 -20.05 18.01
CA ALA A 9 12.11 -20.16 19.44
C ALA A 9 12.88 -19.12 20.27
N ASN A 10 14.05 -18.68 19.81
CA ASN A 10 14.88 -17.68 20.49
C ASN A 10 14.55 -16.23 20.12
N LEU A 11 13.63 -15.97 19.18
CA LEU A 11 13.24 -14.60 18.79
C LEU A 11 12.23 -13.94 19.75
N ASP A 12 11.64 -14.72 20.66
CA ASP A 12 10.55 -14.29 21.57
C ASP A 12 11.06 -13.45 22.76
N GLU A 13 12.37 -13.40 22.99
CA GLU A 13 12.96 -12.68 24.14
C GLU A 13 13.04 -11.15 23.93
N ASP A 14 12.86 -10.68 22.69
CA ASP A 14 12.90 -9.26 22.34
C ASP A 14 11.48 -8.66 22.34
N ASN A 15 11.08 -8.08 23.47
CA ASN A 15 9.84 -7.31 23.61
C ASN A 15 9.92 -5.99 22.81
N LYS A 16 9.80 -6.10 21.47
CA LYS A 16 9.89 -4.94 20.56
C LYS A 16 8.57 -4.20 20.53
N ASP A 17 8.62 -2.90 20.81
CA ASP A 17 7.49 -2.00 20.59
C ASP A 17 7.10 -2.01 19.12
N ILE A 18 5.90 -2.52 18.83
CA ILE A 18 5.36 -2.57 17.46
C ILE A 18 4.84 -1.17 17.12
N SER A 19 5.54 -0.48 16.22
CA SER A 19 5.10 0.79 15.64
C SER A 19 4.44 0.58 14.27
N LEU A 20 3.29 1.20 14.05
CA LEU A 20 2.65 1.24 12.73
C LEU A 20 3.41 2.20 11.79
N LEU A 21 3.29 1.96 10.48
CA LEU A 21 4.00 2.74 9.46
C LEU A 21 3.52 4.20 9.33
N TYR A 22 2.25 4.43 9.65
CA TYR A 22 1.60 5.72 9.53
C TYR A 22 0.55 5.85 10.63
N ASP A 23 0.15 7.08 10.92
CA ASP A 23 -0.89 7.37 11.89
C ASP A 23 -2.28 7.23 11.25
N ASP A 24 -3.27 6.83 12.04
CA ASP A 24 -4.65 6.73 11.55
C ASP A 24 -5.21 8.09 11.08
N GLN A 25 -4.68 9.19 11.61
CA GLN A 25 -5.07 10.55 11.26
C GLN A 25 -4.37 11.09 10.01
N ASP A 26 -3.35 10.40 9.49
CA ASP A 26 -2.71 10.83 8.24
C ASP A 26 -3.73 10.84 7.09
N SER A 27 -3.59 11.80 6.17
CA SER A 27 -4.42 11.84 4.97
C SER A 27 -4.22 10.58 4.13
N PRO A 28 -5.24 10.10 3.38
CA PRO A 28 -5.09 8.94 2.51
C PRO A 28 -3.94 9.07 1.50
N ILE A 29 -3.65 10.30 1.04
CA ILE A 29 -2.54 10.60 0.15
C ILE A 29 -1.20 10.37 0.88
N ASN A 30 -1.05 10.92 2.08
CA ASN A 30 0.17 10.77 2.87
C ASN A 30 0.43 9.31 3.25
N LYS A 31 -0.62 8.55 3.60
CA LYS A 31 -0.51 7.11 3.90
C LYS A 31 0.07 6.33 2.72
N VAL A 32 -0.41 6.60 1.50
CA VAL A 32 0.11 5.97 0.26
C VAL A 32 1.56 6.39 0.01
N GLU A 33 1.90 7.67 0.17
CA GLU A 33 3.25 8.18 -0.06
C GLU A 33 4.25 7.61 0.96
N LYS A 34 3.90 7.55 2.25
CA LYS A 34 4.70 6.88 3.29
C LYS A 34 4.93 5.40 2.96
N LEU A 35 3.87 4.68 2.59
CA LEU A 35 3.95 3.27 2.23
C LEU A 35 4.86 3.03 1.01
N ALA A 36 4.70 3.83 -0.05
CA ALA A 36 5.53 3.74 -1.24
C ALA A 36 7.02 4.03 -0.94
N LYS A 37 7.31 5.01 -0.09
CA LYS A 37 8.67 5.38 0.26
C LYS A 37 9.34 4.34 1.15
N GLU A 38 8.73 4.02 2.29
CA GLU A 38 9.36 3.23 3.35
C GLU A 38 9.37 1.73 3.03
N ILE A 39 8.25 1.18 2.51
CA ILE A 39 8.14 -0.26 2.20
C ILE A 39 8.66 -0.56 0.81
N TYR A 40 8.39 0.30 -0.17
CA TYR A 40 8.72 0.03 -1.57
C TYR A 40 10.00 0.72 -2.06
N SER A 41 10.66 1.58 -1.27
CA SER A 41 11.83 2.35 -1.73
C SER A 41 11.56 3.16 -3.01
N ALA A 42 10.32 3.59 -3.21
CA ALA A 42 9.92 4.45 -4.31
C ALA A 42 10.34 5.90 -4.01
N GLU A 43 10.73 6.64 -5.04
CA GLU A 43 11.04 8.07 -4.92
C GLU A 43 9.78 8.91 -4.90
N LYS A 44 8.78 8.52 -5.70
CA LYS A 44 7.55 9.27 -5.85
C LYS A 44 6.37 8.40 -6.21
N VAL A 45 5.18 8.92 -5.92
CA VAL A 45 3.91 8.37 -6.36
C VAL A 45 3.34 9.27 -7.45
N SER A 46 3.02 8.70 -8.61
CA SER A 46 2.32 9.44 -9.66
C SER A 46 0.84 9.10 -9.62
N TRP A 47 0.00 10.15 -9.62
CA TRP A 47 -1.44 10.03 -9.45
C TRP A 47 -2.16 10.08 -10.80
N GLY A 48 -3.15 9.22 -11.00
CA GLY A 48 -4.08 9.31 -12.11
C GLY A 48 -4.90 10.61 -12.07
N PRO A 49 -5.46 11.06 -13.21
CA PRO A 49 -6.07 12.39 -13.35
C PRO A 49 -7.16 12.73 -12.32
N LYS A 50 -7.95 11.73 -11.91
CA LYS A 50 -9.04 11.90 -10.95
C LYS A 50 -8.73 11.35 -9.56
N THR A 51 -7.70 10.51 -9.43
CA THR A 51 -7.43 9.72 -8.22
C THR A 51 -7.15 10.59 -7.01
N ARG A 52 -6.36 11.66 -7.20
CA ARG A 52 -6.02 12.59 -6.10
C ARG A 52 -7.24 13.33 -5.59
N THR A 53 -8.14 13.73 -6.50
CA THR A 53 -9.42 14.37 -6.15
C THR A 53 -10.35 13.39 -5.45
N THR A 54 -10.45 12.15 -5.93
CA THR A 54 -11.24 11.09 -5.31
C THR A 54 -10.77 10.77 -3.89
N LEU A 55 -9.46 10.67 -3.64
CA LEU A 55 -8.93 10.46 -2.29
C LEU A 55 -9.25 11.62 -1.34
N ARG A 56 -9.18 12.87 -1.82
CA ARG A 56 -9.61 14.04 -1.04
C ARG A 56 -11.11 14.01 -0.74
N GLN A 57 -11.93 13.52 -1.67
CA GLN A 57 -13.37 13.34 -1.42
C GLN A 57 -13.62 12.28 -0.33
N PHE A 58 -12.88 11.18 -0.34
CA PHE A 58 -12.98 10.16 0.72
C PHE A 58 -12.61 10.74 2.08
N GLU A 59 -11.54 11.52 2.15
CA GLU A 59 -11.13 12.23 3.36
C GLU A 59 -12.23 13.18 3.86
N ASN A 60 -12.80 14.01 2.98
CA ASN A 60 -13.90 14.92 3.32
C ASN A 60 -15.19 14.20 3.76
N GLN A 61 -15.41 12.97 3.31
CA GLN A 61 -16.54 12.13 3.70
C GLN A 61 -16.30 11.37 5.02
N GLY A 62 -15.13 11.54 5.64
CA GLY A 62 -14.75 10.86 6.88
C GLY A 62 -14.27 9.42 6.67
N TRP A 63 -14.01 9.01 5.42
CA TRP A 63 -13.48 7.68 5.09
C TRP A 63 -11.95 7.65 5.17
N ASN A 64 -11.40 8.05 6.32
CA ASN A 64 -9.95 7.99 6.56
C ASN A 64 -9.50 6.59 6.97
N PHE A 65 -9.67 5.63 6.07
CA PHE A 65 -9.39 4.22 6.33
C PHE A 65 -7.92 3.84 6.01
N PRO A 66 -7.43 2.69 6.53
CA PRO A 66 -6.14 2.11 6.13
C PRO A 66 -6.04 1.88 4.62
N ILE A 67 -4.81 1.91 4.11
CA ILE A 67 -4.51 1.74 2.69
C ILE A 67 -4.15 0.30 2.39
N CYS A 68 -4.80 -0.27 1.37
CA CYS A 68 -4.40 -1.50 0.72
C CYS A 68 -3.83 -1.17 -0.66
N MET A 69 -2.57 -1.51 -0.90
CA MET A 69 -1.90 -1.31 -2.19
C MET A 69 -2.09 -2.56 -3.04
N ALA A 70 -2.97 -2.48 -4.03
CA ALA A 70 -3.01 -3.47 -5.09
C ALA A 70 -1.87 -3.14 -6.06
N LYS A 71 -0.95 -4.08 -6.30
CA LYS A 71 0.14 -3.99 -7.28
C LYS A 71 0.55 -5.37 -7.76
N THR A 72 1.50 -5.45 -8.70
CA THR A 72 2.13 -6.73 -9.03
C THR A 72 2.89 -7.32 -7.84
N HIS A 73 2.77 -8.63 -7.63
CA HIS A 73 3.51 -9.37 -6.61
C HIS A 73 4.94 -9.73 -7.06
N LEU A 74 5.23 -9.61 -8.36
CA LEU A 74 6.51 -10.02 -8.96
C LEU A 74 7.66 -9.03 -8.70
N SER A 75 7.33 -7.85 -8.19
CA SER A 75 8.28 -6.77 -7.97
C SER A 75 7.81 -5.90 -6.80
N VAL A 76 8.76 -5.31 -6.08
CA VAL A 76 8.48 -4.28 -5.06
C VAL A 76 7.91 -3.01 -5.71
N SER A 77 8.42 -2.66 -6.90
CA SER A 77 7.82 -1.64 -7.78
C SER A 77 6.51 -2.12 -8.41
N ALA A 78 5.81 -1.21 -9.10
CA ALA A 78 4.64 -1.55 -9.92
C ALA A 78 4.97 -2.17 -11.30
N ASN A 79 6.25 -2.40 -11.62
CA ASN A 79 6.67 -3.01 -12.89
C ASN A 79 7.20 -4.43 -12.65
N PRO A 80 6.56 -5.48 -13.20
CA PRO A 80 6.95 -6.88 -12.96
C PRO A 80 8.33 -7.23 -13.52
N LYS A 81 8.90 -6.41 -14.40
CA LYS A 81 10.24 -6.64 -14.98
C LYS A 81 11.37 -6.14 -14.07
N LEU A 82 11.09 -5.26 -13.11
CA LEU A 82 12.10 -4.73 -12.18
C LEU A 82 12.27 -5.69 -11.00
N ARG A 83 13.29 -6.55 -11.07
CA ARG A 83 13.55 -7.59 -10.06
C ARG A 83 14.57 -7.12 -9.01
N GLY A 84 14.60 -7.83 -7.88
CA GLY A 84 15.48 -7.51 -6.75
C GLY A 84 14.90 -6.41 -5.87
N ALA A 85 15.75 -5.51 -5.38
CA ALA A 85 15.36 -4.37 -4.54
C ALA A 85 15.50 -3.04 -5.32
N PRO A 86 14.64 -2.76 -6.31
CA PRO A 86 14.74 -1.54 -7.11
C PRO A 86 14.48 -0.31 -6.24
N LYS A 87 15.31 0.73 -6.39
CA LYS A 87 15.17 2.02 -5.71
C LYS A 87 14.92 3.14 -6.72
N GLY A 88 14.40 4.28 -6.26
CA GLY A 88 14.26 5.47 -7.12
C GLY A 88 13.15 5.36 -8.17
N HIS A 89 12.25 4.38 -8.05
CA HIS A 89 11.19 4.17 -9.03
C HIS A 89 9.93 4.97 -8.65
N THR A 90 9.03 5.13 -9.63
CA THR A 90 7.73 5.77 -9.43
C THR A 90 6.63 4.72 -9.33
N ILE A 91 5.74 4.84 -8.34
CA ILE A 91 4.54 4.00 -8.22
C ILE A 91 3.37 4.75 -8.89
N PRO A 92 2.79 4.23 -9.99
CA PRO A 92 1.66 4.86 -10.67
C PRO A 92 0.32 4.38 -10.09
N ILE A 93 -0.36 5.25 -9.34
CA ILE A 93 -1.70 4.98 -8.81
C ILE A 93 -2.75 5.43 -9.80
N ARG A 94 -3.42 4.47 -10.44
CA ARG A 94 -4.40 4.71 -11.50
C ARG A 94 -5.78 5.06 -10.95
N GLU A 95 -6.18 4.40 -9.87
CA GLU A 95 -7.51 4.50 -9.28
C GLU A 95 -7.45 4.21 -7.78
N ALA A 96 -8.40 4.72 -7.02
CA ALA A 96 -8.62 4.37 -5.62
C ALA A 96 -10.09 4.04 -5.40
N ARG A 97 -10.37 3.04 -4.56
CA ARG A 97 -11.71 2.57 -4.23
C ARG A 97 -11.85 2.43 -2.73
N VAL A 98 -13.03 2.73 -2.20
CA VAL A 98 -13.36 2.49 -0.79
C VAL A 98 -14.15 1.19 -0.69
N LEU A 99 -13.70 0.30 0.17
CA LEU A 99 -14.46 -0.86 0.59
C LEU A 99 -15.03 -0.58 1.99
N GLY A 100 -16.21 0.04 2.03
CA GLY A 100 -16.82 0.53 3.28
C GLY A 100 -17.05 -0.57 4.32
N GLY A 101 -17.44 -1.78 3.90
CA GLY A 101 -17.63 -2.92 4.81
C GLY A 101 -16.34 -3.40 5.46
N ALA A 102 -15.23 -3.40 4.72
CA ALA A 102 -13.91 -3.77 5.21
C ALA A 102 -13.15 -2.60 5.86
N LYS A 103 -13.70 -1.37 5.78
CA LYS A 103 -13.06 -0.12 6.19
C LYS A 103 -11.62 -0.02 5.67
N GLN A 104 -11.44 -0.15 4.35
CA GLN A 104 -10.15 0.08 3.69
C GLN A 104 -10.29 0.89 2.40
N ILE A 105 -9.24 1.64 2.05
CA ILE A 105 -9.08 2.22 0.72
C ILE A 105 -8.12 1.33 -0.06
N VAL A 106 -8.58 0.78 -1.18
CA VAL A 106 -7.74 0.02 -2.11
C VAL A 106 -7.24 0.98 -3.19
N THR A 107 -5.93 1.13 -3.29
CA THR A 107 -5.29 1.86 -4.39
C THR A 107 -4.75 0.89 -5.42
N LEU A 108 -4.95 1.22 -6.70
CA LEU A 108 -4.55 0.35 -7.80
C LEU A 108 -3.28 0.92 -8.44
N ALA A 109 -2.15 0.26 -8.17
CA ALA A 109 -0.85 0.59 -8.71
C ALA A 109 -0.53 -0.24 -9.96
N GLY A 110 -0.38 0.42 -11.10
CA GLY A 110 -0.12 -0.23 -12.39
C GLY A 110 -1.34 -0.95 -12.96
N ASP A 111 -1.10 -1.94 -13.82
CA ASP A 111 -2.14 -2.71 -14.50
C ASP A 111 -2.56 -3.91 -13.66
N ILE A 112 -3.74 -3.78 -13.05
CA ILE A 112 -4.33 -4.82 -12.22
C ILE A 112 -5.57 -5.33 -12.92
N ASN A 113 -5.56 -6.62 -13.26
CA ASN A 113 -6.71 -7.28 -13.83
C ASN A 113 -7.69 -7.62 -12.71
N TYR A 114 -8.83 -6.93 -12.70
CA TYR A 114 -9.96 -7.26 -11.83
C TYR A 114 -11.25 -7.15 -12.63
N SER A 115 -12.20 -8.05 -12.40
CA SER A 115 -13.53 -7.92 -13.00
C SER A 115 -14.26 -6.75 -12.34
N SER A 116 -14.44 -5.65 -13.06
CA SER A 116 -15.22 -4.51 -12.56
C SER A 116 -16.71 -4.86 -12.56
N ARG A 117 -17.18 -5.61 -11.55
CA ARG A 117 -18.60 -5.62 -11.22
C ARG A 117 -18.90 -4.27 -10.57
N SER A 118 -19.23 -3.29 -11.41
CA SER A 118 -19.89 -2.07 -10.97
C SER A 118 -21.22 -2.49 -10.37
N THR A 119 -21.33 -2.41 -9.05
CA THR A 119 -22.61 -2.44 -8.35
C THR A 119 -23.46 -1.33 -8.97
N LYS A 120 -24.50 -1.75 -9.70
CA LYS A 120 -25.66 -0.90 -9.99
C LYS A 120 -26.51 -0.81 -8.73
#